data_AF-A0A9N8VXF8-F1
#
_entry.id   AF-A0A9N8VXF8-F1
#
_cell.length_a   1.000
_cell.length_b   1.000
_cell.length_c   1.000
_cell.angle_alpha   90.00
_cell.angle_beta   90.00
_cell.angle_gamma   90.00
#
_symmetry.space_group_name_H-M   'P 1'
#
loop_
_entity.id
_entity.type
_entity.pdbx_description
1 polymer ?
#
loop_
_entity_poly.entity_id
_entity_poly.type
_entity_poly.pdbx_seq_one_letter_code
_entity_poly.pdbx_strand_id
1 'polypeptide(L)'
;MGKQPHHLSEFIIMLDEQANKSNKFSICQEHVLGYSYKEAYNNKFANIQKLVCHHLKNCIYFKQKYNKSEQAEILAKLDKVVLATNNSFQKSIDDNSATGSEVSLATSSLQSKFQHKKIK
;
A
#
# COMPACT_ATOMS: atom_id res chain seq x y z
N MET A 1 -3.95 3.85 -28.17
CA MET A 1 -3.64 4.54 -26.90
C MET A 1 -4.03 3.61 -25.74
N GLY A 2 -3.08 2.83 -25.22
CA GLY A 2 -3.33 1.95 -24.07
C GLY A 2 -3.33 2.77 -22.77
N LYS A 3 -4.28 2.52 -21.88
CA LYS A 3 -4.23 3.07 -20.51
C LYS A 3 -2.99 2.51 -19.81
N GLN A 4 -2.24 3.36 -19.12
CA GLN A 4 -1.13 2.89 -18.31
C GLN A 4 -1.66 1.96 -17.20
N PRO A 5 -0.99 0.83 -16.94
CA PRO A 5 -1.34 -0.06 -15.84
C PRO A 5 -1.20 0.69 -14.51
N HIS A 6 -2.17 0.51 -13.61
CA HIS A 6 -2.08 1.11 -12.28
C HIS A 6 -1.04 0.37 -11.43
N HIS A 7 -0.55 1.01 -10.36
CA HIS A 7 0.52 0.47 -9.51
C HIS A 7 0.23 -0.90 -8.88
N LEU A 8 -1.05 -1.28 -8.73
CA LEU A 8 -1.44 -2.59 -8.21
C LEU A 8 -1.34 -3.73 -9.23
N SER A 9 -0.94 -3.43 -10.47
CA SER A 9 -0.90 -4.43 -11.56
C SER A 9 0.11 -5.55 -11.28
N GLU A 10 1.13 -5.28 -10.47
CA GLU A 10 2.15 -6.26 -10.06
C GLU A 10 1.62 -7.32 -9.09
N PHE A 11 0.47 -7.11 -8.46
CA PHE A 11 -0.12 -8.05 -7.49
C PHE A 11 -1.28 -8.87 -8.09
N ILE A 12 -1.53 -8.71 -9.39
CA ILE A 12 -2.63 -9.37 -10.10
C ILE A 12 -2.12 -10.00 -11.40
N ILE A 13 -2.80 -11.05 -11.83
CA ILE A 13 -2.61 -11.68 -13.12
C ILE A 13 -3.79 -11.26 -13.99
N MET A 14 -3.52 -10.60 -15.12
CA MET A 14 -4.55 -10.24 -16.10
C MET A 14 -4.94 -11.47 -16.92
N LEU A 15 -6.24 -11.70 -17.06
CA LEU A 15 -6.82 -12.73 -17.91
C LEU A 15 -7.13 -12.16 -19.30
N ASP A 16 -7.19 -13.00 -20.32
CA ASP A 16 -7.56 -12.53 -21.66
C ASP A 16 -9.05 -12.24 -21.85
N GLU A 17 -9.87 -12.77 -20.94
CA GLU A 17 -11.32 -12.55 -20.92
C GLU A 17 -11.67 -11.10 -20.56
N GLN A 18 -12.61 -10.50 -21.29
CA GLN A 18 -13.09 -9.15 -21.01
C GLN A 18 -14.13 -9.15 -19.88
N ALA A 19 -13.91 -8.29 -18.89
CA ALA A 19 -14.91 -8.01 -17.85
C ALA A 19 -15.96 -6.99 -18.33
N ASN A 20 -15.53 -6.03 -19.16
CA ASN A 20 -16.39 -5.06 -19.83
C ASN A 20 -15.67 -4.52 -21.08
N LYS A 21 -16.33 -3.63 -21.83
CA LYS A 21 -15.83 -3.02 -23.08
C LYS A 21 -14.40 -2.46 -23.01
N SER A 22 -13.94 -2.09 -21.82
CA SER A 22 -12.68 -1.38 -21.62
C SER A 22 -11.70 -2.09 -20.69
N ASN A 23 -12.12 -3.13 -19.96
CA ASN A 23 -11.31 -3.77 -18.92
C ASN A 23 -11.38 -5.29 -19.02
N LYS A 24 -10.22 -5.93 -18.84
CA LYS A 24 -10.08 -7.38 -18.71
C LYS A 24 -10.39 -7.85 -17.28
N PHE A 25 -10.68 -9.14 -17.12
CA PHE A 25 -10.68 -9.77 -15.81
C PHE A 25 -9.25 -9.93 -15.28
N SER A 26 -9.14 -10.03 -13.97
CA SER A 26 -7.88 -10.25 -13.26
C SER A 26 -8.11 -11.10 -12.01
N ILE A 27 -7.07 -11.79 -11.59
CA ILE A 27 -7.03 -12.61 -10.38
C ILE A 27 -5.86 -12.19 -9.49
N CYS A 28 -5.96 -12.38 -8.18
CA CYS A 28 -4.88 -12.05 -7.25
C CYS A 28 -3.74 -13.09 -7.34
N GLN A 29 -2.51 -12.62 -7.51
CA GLN A 29 -1.33 -13.49 -7.61
C GLN A 29 -1.11 -14.30 -6.33
N GLU A 30 -1.19 -13.66 -5.17
CA GLU A 30 -1.02 -14.35 -3.87
C GLU A 30 -2.10 -15.40 -3.62
N HIS A 31 -3.31 -15.21 -4.17
CA HIS A 31 -4.37 -16.22 -4.08
C HIS A 31 -4.01 -17.48 -4.89
N VAL A 32 -3.43 -17.30 -6.08
CA VAL A 32 -2.93 -18.42 -6.90
C VAL A 32 -1.82 -19.16 -6.16
N LEU A 33 -0.88 -18.43 -5.56
CA LEU A 33 0.28 -18.99 -4.86
C LEU A 33 -0.11 -19.69 -3.55
N GLY A 34 -1.07 -19.13 -2.81
CA GLY A 34 -1.48 -19.64 -1.49
C GLY A 34 -2.51 -20.78 -1.55
N TYR A 35 -3.20 -20.98 -2.68
CA TYR A 35 -4.26 -21.98 -2.78
C TYR A 35 -4.29 -22.70 -4.12
N SER A 36 -4.91 -22.10 -5.14
CA SER A 36 -4.92 -22.66 -6.49
C SER A 36 -5.35 -21.64 -7.52
N TYR A 37 -4.92 -21.85 -8.77
CA TYR A 37 -5.38 -21.04 -9.90
C TYR A 37 -6.89 -21.14 -10.12
N LYS A 38 -7.47 -22.34 -10.02
CA LYS A 38 -8.91 -22.57 -10.27
C LYS A 38 -9.79 -21.74 -9.34
N GLU A 39 -9.41 -21.67 -8.08
CA GLU A 39 -10.18 -20.96 -7.06
C GLU A 39 -9.97 -19.44 -7.14
N ALA A 40 -8.75 -19.01 -7.48
CA ALA A 40 -8.49 -17.61 -7.82
C ALA A 40 -9.29 -17.18 -9.06
N TYR A 41 -9.42 -18.06 -10.07
CA TYR A 41 -10.20 -17.84 -11.28
C TYR A 41 -11.70 -17.73 -11.02
N ASN A 42 -12.24 -18.56 -10.12
CA ASN A 42 -13.63 -18.45 -9.65
C ASN A 42 -13.91 -17.10 -8.97
N ASN A 43 -12.89 -16.50 -8.35
CA ASN A 43 -12.94 -15.21 -7.68
C ASN A 43 -12.35 -14.06 -8.52
N LYS A 44 -12.34 -14.18 -9.85
CA LYS A 44 -11.86 -13.12 -10.76
C LYS A 44 -12.68 -11.84 -10.62
N PHE A 45 -12.02 -10.71 -10.80
CA PHE A 45 -12.60 -9.38 -10.71
C PHE A 45 -12.16 -8.51 -11.89
N ALA A 46 -12.93 -7.49 -12.23
CA ALA A 46 -12.53 -6.57 -13.30
C ALA A 46 -11.27 -5.80 -12.89
N ASN A 47 -10.33 -5.61 -13.83
CA ASN A 47 -9.10 -4.87 -13.62
C ASN A 47 -9.36 -3.35 -13.51
N ILE A 48 -9.95 -2.96 -12.38
CA ILE A 48 -10.27 -1.59 -12.01
C ILE A 48 -9.59 -1.35 -10.66
N GLN A 49 -8.76 -0.30 -10.56
CA GLN A 49 -7.93 -0.03 -9.39
C GLN A 49 -8.71 -0.11 -8.05
N LYS A 50 -9.95 0.41 -8.01
CA LYS A 50 -10.83 0.34 -6.83
C LYS A 50 -11.18 -1.11 -6.44
N LEU A 51 -11.52 -1.94 -7.43
CA LEU A 51 -11.87 -3.35 -7.20
C LEU A 51 -10.64 -4.17 -6.82
N VAL A 52 -9.50 -3.91 -7.45
CA VAL A 52 -8.22 -4.55 -7.11
C VAL A 52 -7.85 -4.23 -5.67
N CYS A 53 -7.90 -2.95 -5.27
CA CYS A 53 -7.63 -2.53 -3.89
C CYS A 53 -8.60 -3.18 -2.90
N HIS A 54 -9.90 -3.20 -3.21
CA HIS A 54 -10.89 -3.87 -2.37
C HIS A 54 -10.61 -5.37 -2.23
N HIS A 55 -10.24 -6.05 -3.31
CA HIS A 55 -9.89 -7.46 -3.28
C HIS A 55 -8.64 -7.72 -2.43
N LEU A 56 -7.55 -6.97 -2.65
CA LEU A 56 -6.31 -7.12 -1.88
C LEU A 56 -6.51 -6.85 -0.38
N LYS A 57 -7.36 -5.86 -0.03
CA LYS A 57 -7.76 -5.58 1.36
C LYS A 57 -8.50 -6.74 2.04
N ASN A 58 -9.12 -7.63 1.27
CA ASN A 58 -9.92 -8.74 1.79
C ASN A 58 -9.26 -10.11 1.58
N CYS A 59 -8.31 -10.22 0.66
CA CYS A 59 -7.61 -11.47 0.35
C CYS A 59 -6.78 -11.95 1.54
N ILE A 60 -7.08 -13.17 2.02
CA ILE A 60 -6.41 -13.79 3.17
C ILE A 60 -4.94 -14.06 2.83
N TYR A 61 -4.66 -14.58 1.64
CA TYR A 61 -3.30 -14.91 1.19
C TYR A 61 -2.42 -13.67 1.06
N PHE A 62 -2.99 -12.56 0.56
CA PHE A 62 -2.30 -11.28 0.52
C PHE A 62 -1.97 -10.77 1.94
N LYS A 63 -2.93 -10.88 2.88
CA LYS A 63 -2.72 -10.49 4.28
C LYS A 63 -1.69 -11.34 5.02
N GLN A 64 -1.54 -12.61 4.64
CA GLN A 64 -0.54 -13.52 5.21
C GLN A 64 0.85 -13.26 4.65
N LYS A 65 0.95 -12.85 3.37
CA LYS A 65 2.21 -12.57 2.70
C LYS A 65 2.89 -11.29 3.19
N TYR A 66 2.10 -10.22 3.36
CA TYR A 66 2.61 -8.88 3.69
C TYR A 66 2.21 -8.48 5.10
N ASN A 67 3.08 -7.78 5.82
CA ASN A 67 2.76 -7.21 7.12
C ASN A 67 1.85 -5.98 6.99
N LYS A 68 1.23 -5.54 8.09
CA LYS A 68 0.28 -4.41 8.07
C LYS A 68 0.86 -3.11 7.48
N SER A 69 2.15 -2.83 7.71
CA SER A 69 2.83 -1.66 7.15
C SER A 69 2.97 -1.77 5.63
N GLU A 70 3.44 -2.91 5.13
CA GLU A 70 3.60 -3.19 3.70
C GLU A 70 2.25 -3.17 2.98
N GLN A 71 1.22 -3.76 3.59
CA GLN A 71 -0.16 -3.69 3.07
C GLN A 71 -0.61 -2.24 2.94
N ALA A 72 -0.37 -1.40 3.95
CA ALA A 72 -0.72 0.01 3.90
C ALA A 72 0.04 0.73 2.77
N GLU A 73 1.35 0.50 2.60
CA GLU A 73 2.15 1.12 1.55
C GLU A 73 1.73 0.72 0.14
N ILE A 74 1.45 -0.57 -0.08
CA ILE A 74 0.97 -1.11 -1.35
C ILE A 74 -0.38 -0.47 -1.71
N LEU A 75 -1.27 -0.31 -0.72
CA LEU A 75 -2.63 0.20 -0.92
C LEU A 75 -2.72 1.74 -0.90
N ALA A 76 -1.78 2.46 -0.28
CA ALA A 76 -1.82 3.91 -0.06
C ALA A 76 -1.62 4.75 -1.32
N LYS A 77 -1.00 4.22 -2.37
CA LYS A 77 -0.79 4.96 -3.64
C LYS A 77 -2.10 5.32 -4.36
N LEU A 78 -3.24 4.77 -3.91
CA LEU A 78 -4.56 5.14 -4.42
C LEU A 78 -4.94 6.58 -4.09
N ASP A 79 -4.54 7.09 -2.92
CA ASP A 79 -4.88 8.45 -2.47
C ASP A 79 -3.98 9.52 -3.08
N LYS A 80 -2.71 9.19 -3.36
CA LYS A 80 -1.77 10.16 -3.95
C LYS A 80 -2.08 10.50 -5.39
N VAL A 81 -2.61 9.58 -6.20
CA VAL A 81 -2.98 9.88 -7.59
C VAL A 81 -4.23 10.76 -7.68
N VAL A 82 -5.16 10.65 -6.71
CA VAL A 82 -6.34 11.53 -6.63
C VAL A 82 -5.94 12.95 -6.18
N LEU A 83 -4.90 13.08 -5.35
CA LEU A 83 -4.37 14.37 -4.90
C LEU A 83 -3.39 15.02 -5.91
N ALA A 84 -2.65 14.22 -6.68
CA ALA A 84 -1.64 14.72 -7.63
C ALA A 84 -2.21 15.36 -8.90
N THR A 85 -3.50 15.19 -9.19
CA THR A 85 -4.15 15.99 -10.24
C THR A 85 -4.32 17.47 -9.88
N ASN A 86 -4.01 17.89 -8.64
CA ASN A 86 -4.07 19.30 -8.23
C ASN A 86 -2.76 19.92 -7.75
N ASN A 87 -1.61 19.21 -7.77
CA ASN A 87 -0.36 19.87 -7.43
C ASN A 87 0.81 19.33 -8.26
N SER A 88 1.16 20.15 -9.25
CA SER A 88 2.49 20.45 -9.77
C SER A 88 3.58 19.39 -9.61
N PHE A 89 4.07 18.96 -10.77
CA PHE A 89 5.49 18.97 -11.10
C PHE A 89 6.32 19.83 -10.12
N GLN A 90 7.13 19.22 -9.27
CA GLN A 90 8.57 19.49 -9.28
C GLN A 90 9.35 18.44 -8.50
N LYS A 91 10.43 18.06 -9.17
CA LYS A 91 11.47 17.11 -8.81
C LYS A 91 12.68 17.91 -8.33
N SER A 92 13.31 17.44 -7.26
CA SER A 92 14.72 17.65 -6.90
C SER A 92 14.94 16.78 -5.64
N ILE A 93 15.57 15.60 -5.68
CA ILE A 93 17.01 15.32 -5.82
C ILE A 93 17.86 16.52 -5.42
N ASP A 94 18.51 16.44 -4.25
CA ASP A 94 19.95 16.71 -4.08
C ASP A 94 20.42 16.07 -2.75
N ASP A 95 21.33 15.10 -2.87
CA ASP A 95 22.26 14.65 -1.84
C ASP A 95 23.35 15.73 -1.64
N ASN A 96 23.64 16.17 -0.40
CA ASN A 96 25.02 16.16 0.14
C ASN A 96 25.09 16.53 1.63
N SER A 97 26.02 15.84 2.29
CA SER A 97 26.54 15.98 3.64
C SER A 97 27.33 17.29 3.87
N ALA A 98 27.24 17.89 5.06
CA ALA A 98 28.38 18.50 5.79
C ALA A 98 27.97 19.04 7.18
N THR A 99 28.44 18.35 8.22
CA THR A 99 29.13 18.83 9.45
C THR A 99 29.04 20.29 9.92
N GLY A 100 28.85 20.44 11.25
CA GLY A 100 29.26 21.59 12.09
C GLY A 100 28.14 21.97 13.08
N SER A 101 28.19 21.55 14.35
CA SER A 101 28.62 22.35 15.54
C SER A 101 27.91 23.71 15.61
N GLU A 102 27.23 24.16 16.68
CA GLU A 102 27.59 24.13 18.10
C GLU A 102 26.46 24.73 18.99
N VAL A 103 26.21 24.09 20.15
CA VAL A 103 25.91 24.60 21.52
C VAL A 103 24.82 25.70 21.68
N SER A 104 23.72 25.49 22.43
CA SER A 104 23.61 25.69 23.90
C SER A 104 22.17 25.35 24.34
N LEU A 105 21.92 24.40 25.24
CA LEU A 105 21.82 24.53 26.71
C LEU A 105 20.68 25.44 27.23
N ALA A 106 19.59 24.83 27.72
CA ALA A 106 18.84 25.35 28.88
C ALA A 106 18.04 24.21 29.54
N THR A 107 18.38 23.97 30.81
CA THR A 107 17.87 22.97 31.74
C THR A 107 16.64 23.46 32.51
N SER A 108 15.67 22.57 32.78
CA SER A 108 14.85 22.51 34.03
C SER A 108 13.94 21.28 33.92
N SER A 109 14.24 20.13 34.57
CA SER A 109 14.02 19.78 35.97
C SER A 109 12.61 20.10 36.49
N LEU A 110 11.73 19.09 36.62
CA LEU A 110 11.11 18.72 37.90
C LEU A 110 10.41 17.36 37.83
N GLN A 111 10.24 16.76 39.01
CA GLN A 111 10.20 15.33 39.33
C GLN A 111 8.77 14.82 39.63
N SER A 112 8.65 13.49 39.77
CA SER A 112 7.64 12.75 40.57
C SER A 112 6.34 12.34 39.84
N LYS A 113 5.74 11.14 39.97
CA LYS A 113 5.84 10.04 40.95
C LYS A 113 5.28 8.75 40.32
N PHE A 114 5.95 7.63 40.58
CA PHE A 114 5.38 6.27 40.50
C PHE A 114 4.25 6.09 41.54
N GLN A 115 3.16 5.44 41.16
CA GLN A 115 2.40 4.59 42.08
C GLN A 115 1.84 3.36 41.37
N HIS A 116 2.25 2.18 41.85
CA HIS A 116 1.59 0.91 41.59
C HIS A 116 0.29 0.83 42.38
N LYS A 117 -0.78 0.32 41.75
CA LYS A 117 -1.99 -0.09 42.48
C LYS A 117 -2.31 -1.55 42.14
N LYS A 118 -1.91 -2.45 43.05
CA LYS A 118 -2.47 -3.80 43.16
C LYS A 118 -3.94 -3.67 43.53
N ILE A 119 -4.80 -4.46 42.89
CA ILE A 119 -6.15 -4.73 43.35
C ILE A 119 -6.25 -6.24 43.53
N LYS A 120 -6.85 -6.61 44.67
CA LYS A 120 -7.07 -7.97 45.21
C LYS A 120 -7.91 -8.83 44.29
#